data_AF-A0ABF7R9L3-F1
#
_entry.id   AF-A0ABF7R9L3-F1
#
_cell.length_a   1.000
_cell.length_b   1.000
_cell.length_c   1.000
_cell.angle_alpha   90.00
_cell.angle_beta   90.00
_cell.angle_gamma   90.00
#
_symmetry.space_group_name_H-M   'P 1'
#
loop_
_entity.id
_entity.type
_entity.pdbx_description
1 polymer ?
#
loop_
_entity_poly.entity_id
_entity_poly.type
_entity_poly.pdbx_seq_one_letter_code
_entity_poly.pdbx_strand_id
1 'polypeptide(L)'
;MIVLLSSAAWVNAQPWAPWTFLIGLLWFLFVLRAWFADAISESEGGQYGDRVDASFRWSMSWFIFSEVMFFAAFFGALFYARTIAMPWLGDLNNKLLWPDFNALWPNAGPAGTVQPFTTMGPWPIPTINTALLLTSGVTLTWAHHALREGKRAQVIQGMLLTVILGATFMCLQAYEYIHAYHELNLKLTSGIYGSTFFMLTGFHGFHVTMGAIMLAVVLGRVIKGHFTPEHHFAFEGAAWYWHFVDVVWLGLYVVVYWL
;
A
#
# COMPACT_ATOMS: atom_id res chain seq x y z
N MET A 1 -21.86 0.89 -4.63
CA MET A 1 -22.51 0.41 -5.87
C MET A 1 -22.30 1.37 -7.05
N ILE A 2 -22.61 2.67 -6.92
CA ILE A 2 -22.43 3.66 -8.01
C ILE A 2 -20.98 3.74 -8.49
N VAL A 3 -20.00 3.90 -7.60
CA VAL A 3 -18.57 3.98 -7.96
C VAL A 3 -18.14 2.76 -8.80
N LEU A 4 -18.47 1.55 -8.37
CA LEU A 4 -18.11 0.31 -9.06
C LEU A 4 -18.78 0.18 -10.44
N LEU A 5 -20.07 0.46 -10.53
CA LEU A 5 -20.80 0.43 -11.81
C LEU A 5 -20.25 1.48 -12.77
N SER A 6 -19.98 2.68 -12.30
CA SER A 6 -19.38 3.75 -13.09
C SER A 6 -17.95 3.41 -13.52
N SER A 7 -17.13 2.78 -12.67
CA SER A 7 -15.81 2.28 -13.08
C SER A 7 -15.91 1.26 -14.21
N ALA A 8 -16.81 0.27 -14.09
CA ALA A 8 -17.02 -0.72 -15.14
C ALA A 8 -17.51 -0.07 -16.45
N ALA A 9 -18.46 0.86 -16.36
CA ALA A 9 -18.95 1.60 -17.53
C ALA A 9 -17.86 2.48 -18.16
N TRP A 10 -16.97 3.06 -17.35
CA TRP A 10 -15.87 3.91 -17.84
C TRP A 10 -14.86 3.08 -18.64
N VAL A 11 -14.49 1.89 -18.14
CA VAL A 11 -13.64 0.95 -18.90
C VAL A 11 -14.28 0.55 -20.24
N ASN A 12 -15.62 0.52 -20.31
CA ASN A 12 -16.39 0.26 -21.53
C ASN A 12 -16.73 1.54 -22.33
N ALA A 13 -15.95 2.61 -22.16
CA ALA A 13 -16.04 3.88 -22.89
C ALA A 13 -17.43 4.57 -22.85
N GLN A 14 -18.20 4.36 -21.79
CA GLN A 14 -19.50 5.03 -21.64
C GLN A 14 -19.34 6.52 -21.28
N PRO A 15 -19.93 7.47 -22.03
CA PRO A 15 -19.70 8.91 -21.82
C PRO A 15 -20.16 9.47 -20.47
N TRP A 16 -21.20 8.88 -19.86
CA TRP A 16 -21.74 9.29 -18.56
C TRP A 16 -20.92 8.76 -17.37
N ALA A 17 -20.05 7.78 -17.62
CA ALA A 17 -19.35 7.06 -16.57
C ALA A 17 -18.35 7.92 -15.77
N PRO A 18 -17.54 8.81 -16.38
CA PRO A 18 -16.60 9.64 -15.62
C PRO A 18 -17.32 10.58 -14.63
N TRP A 19 -18.44 11.17 -15.04
CA TRP A 19 -19.21 12.10 -14.20
C TRP A 19 -19.87 11.37 -13.02
N THR A 20 -20.54 10.25 -13.30
CA THR A 20 -21.18 9.44 -12.25
C THR A 20 -20.16 8.79 -11.32
N PHE A 21 -18.98 8.42 -11.82
CA PHE A 21 -17.86 7.97 -11.00
C PHE A 21 -17.41 9.08 -10.05
N LEU A 22 -17.17 10.30 -10.56
CA LEU A 22 -16.74 11.43 -9.73
C LEU A 22 -17.78 11.78 -8.65
N ILE A 23 -19.06 11.86 -9.01
CA ILE A 23 -20.15 12.10 -8.05
C ILE A 23 -20.20 11.00 -6.99
N GLY A 24 -20.14 9.73 -7.43
CA GLY A 24 -20.12 8.58 -6.53
C GLY A 24 -18.93 8.59 -5.58
N LEU A 25 -17.74 8.98 -6.08
CA LEU A 25 -16.51 9.06 -5.29
C LEU A 25 -16.61 10.19 -4.25
N LEU A 26 -17.06 11.37 -4.65
CA LEU A 26 -17.24 12.50 -3.72
C LEU A 26 -18.27 12.17 -2.63
N TRP A 27 -19.37 11.52 -3.00
CA TRP A 27 -20.37 11.06 -2.03
C TRP A 27 -19.79 10.03 -1.06
N PHE A 28 -19.04 9.06 -1.56
CA PHE A 28 -18.37 8.06 -0.73
C PHE A 28 -17.39 8.71 0.25
N LEU A 29 -16.57 9.66 -0.21
CA LEU A 29 -15.65 10.41 0.65
C LEU A 29 -16.38 11.25 1.70
N PHE A 30 -17.52 11.85 1.35
CA PHE A 30 -18.37 12.57 2.30
C PHE A 30 -18.91 11.63 3.39
N VAL A 31 -19.44 10.45 3.03
CA VAL A 31 -19.93 9.45 3.99
C VAL A 31 -18.80 8.99 4.92
N LEU A 32 -17.62 8.68 4.39
CA LEU A 32 -16.46 8.32 5.22
C LEU A 32 -16.09 9.45 6.19
N ARG A 33 -16.05 10.69 5.70
CA ARG A 33 -15.72 11.85 6.52
C ARG A 33 -16.73 12.06 7.65
N ALA A 34 -18.03 11.89 7.37
CA ALA A 34 -19.09 11.99 8.36
C ALA A 34 -18.97 10.88 9.40
N TRP A 35 -18.84 9.63 8.95
CA TRP A 35 -18.71 8.46 9.83
C TRP A 35 -17.52 8.57 10.78
N PHE A 36 -16.33 8.96 10.27
CA PHE A 36 -15.18 9.18 11.14
C PHE A 36 -15.35 10.39 12.07
N ALA A 37 -16.14 11.40 11.68
CA ALA A 37 -16.47 12.51 12.58
C ALA A 37 -17.26 12.03 13.79
N ASP A 38 -18.30 11.24 13.52
CA ASP A 38 -19.20 10.71 14.55
C ASP A 38 -18.44 9.79 15.48
N ALA A 39 -17.62 8.87 14.93
CA ALA A 39 -16.78 7.98 15.73
C ALA A 39 -15.78 8.74 16.63
N ILE A 40 -15.23 9.87 16.17
CA ILE A 40 -14.40 10.75 17.00
C ILE A 40 -15.25 11.44 18.07
N SER A 41 -16.41 11.99 17.71
CA SER A 41 -17.31 12.68 18.64
C SER A 41 -17.79 11.77 19.76
N GLU A 42 -18.15 10.52 19.44
CA GLU A 42 -18.53 9.48 20.41
C GLU A 42 -17.37 9.12 21.35
N SER A 43 -16.16 9.02 20.80
CA SER A 43 -14.93 8.78 21.58
C SER A 43 -14.66 9.91 22.58
N GLU A 44 -14.63 11.16 22.12
CA GLU A 44 -14.37 12.32 22.98
C GLU A 44 -15.54 12.58 23.96
N GLY A 45 -16.75 12.16 23.59
CA GLY A 45 -17.94 12.20 24.44
C GLY A 45 -17.95 11.14 25.56
N GLY A 46 -16.92 10.28 25.65
CA GLY A 46 -16.78 9.28 26.70
C GLY A 46 -17.73 8.08 26.56
N GLN A 47 -18.25 7.81 25.36
CA GLN A 47 -19.18 6.70 25.13
C GLN A 47 -18.47 5.34 25.01
N TYR A 48 -17.14 5.32 24.86
CA TYR A 48 -16.35 4.11 24.72
C TYR A 48 -15.77 3.67 26.07
N GLY A 49 -16.24 2.52 26.57
CA GLY A 49 -15.62 1.82 27.71
C GLY A 49 -14.64 0.73 27.26
N ASP A 50 -14.03 0.05 28.23
CA ASP A 50 -12.97 -0.96 28.00
C ASP A 50 -13.37 -2.09 27.04
N ARG A 51 -14.63 -2.52 27.07
CA ARG A 51 -15.14 -3.54 26.15
C ARG A 51 -15.15 -3.06 24.70
N VAL A 52 -15.46 -1.78 24.48
CA VAL A 52 -15.47 -1.18 23.15
C VAL A 52 -14.04 -1.00 22.65
N ASP A 53 -13.13 -0.52 23.51
CA ASP A 53 -11.70 -0.42 23.18
C ASP A 53 -11.11 -1.79 22.79
N ALA A 54 -11.38 -2.83 23.58
CA ALA A 54 -10.96 -4.20 23.26
C ALA A 54 -11.54 -4.69 21.93
N SER A 55 -12.82 -4.39 21.64
CA SER A 55 -13.45 -4.71 20.36
C SER A 55 -12.76 -4.03 19.19
N PHE A 56 -12.39 -2.75 19.33
CA PHE A 56 -11.67 -2.02 18.28
C PHE A 56 -10.27 -2.59 18.03
N ARG A 57 -9.54 -2.97 19.08
CA ARG A 57 -8.22 -3.62 18.95
C ARG A 57 -8.30 -4.95 18.21
N TRP A 58 -9.27 -5.79 18.54
CA TRP A 58 -9.50 -7.04 17.81
C TRP A 58 -9.92 -6.79 16.37
N SER A 59 -10.79 -5.81 16.13
CA SER A 59 -11.22 -5.44 14.79
C SER A 59 -10.05 -4.97 13.92
N MET A 60 -9.18 -4.12 14.47
CA MET A 60 -7.98 -3.65 13.78
C MET A 60 -6.99 -4.79 13.49
N SER A 61 -6.84 -5.72 14.44
CA SER A 61 -5.98 -6.89 14.26
C SER A 61 -6.48 -7.81 13.14
N TRP A 62 -7.80 -8.10 13.12
CA TRP A 62 -8.41 -8.90 12.06
C TRP A 62 -8.39 -8.20 10.70
N PHE A 63 -8.58 -6.89 10.68
CA PHE A 63 -8.43 -6.08 9.47
C PHE A 63 -7.01 -6.20 8.90
N ILE A 64 -5.98 -5.93 9.71
CA ILE A 64 -4.58 -6.09 9.29
C ILE A 64 -4.30 -7.53 8.84
N PHE A 65 -4.78 -8.53 9.56
CA PHE A 65 -4.60 -9.93 9.17
C PHE A 65 -5.21 -10.21 7.78
N SER A 66 -6.40 -9.69 7.49
CA SER A 66 -7.01 -9.83 6.16
C SER A 66 -6.19 -9.14 5.07
N GLU A 67 -5.59 -7.97 5.35
CA GLU A 67 -4.69 -7.30 4.41
C GLU A 67 -3.38 -8.08 4.19
N VAL A 68 -2.84 -8.71 5.24
CA VAL A 68 -1.68 -9.62 5.09
C VAL A 68 -2.03 -10.80 4.18
N MET A 69 -3.21 -11.40 4.33
CA MET A 69 -3.67 -12.48 3.44
C MET A 69 -3.89 -12.00 2.00
N PHE A 70 -4.39 -10.76 1.82
CA PHE A 70 -4.52 -10.13 0.52
C PHE A 70 -3.16 -10.00 -0.18
N PHE A 71 -2.14 -9.46 0.49
CA PHE A 71 -0.78 -9.41 -0.08
C PHE A 71 -0.18 -10.81 -0.28
N ALA A 72 -0.42 -11.75 0.63
CA ALA A 72 0.05 -13.13 0.49
C ALA A 72 -0.48 -13.79 -0.80
N ALA A 73 -1.70 -13.47 -1.24
CA ALA A 73 -2.23 -13.94 -2.51
C ALA A 73 -1.43 -13.41 -3.72
N PHE A 74 -1.03 -12.13 -3.71
CA PHE A 74 -0.20 -11.56 -4.78
C PHE A 74 1.23 -12.11 -4.76
N PHE A 75 1.85 -12.25 -3.58
CA PHE A 75 3.15 -12.92 -3.46
C PHE A 75 3.06 -14.38 -3.90
N GLY A 76 1.98 -15.07 -3.57
CA GLY A 76 1.69 -16.43 -4.04
C GLY A 76 1.55 -16.50 -5.56
N ALA A 77 0.89 -15.54 -6.19
CA ALA A 77 0.78 -15.44 -7.64
C ALA A 77 2.16 -15.21 -8.30
N LEU A 78 2.98 -14.31 -7.74
CA LEU A 78 4.35 -14.08 -8.20
C LEU A 78 5.21 -15.35 -8.04
N PHE A 79 5.14 -15.99 -6.87
CA PHE A 79 5.84 -17.24 -6.60
C PHE A 79 5.44 -18.33 -7.60
N TYR A 80 4.14 -18.55 -7.80
CA TYR A 80 3.63 -19.52 -8.75
C TYR A 80 4.11 -19.23 -10.18
N ALA A 81 4.00 -17.97 -10.62
CA ALA A 81 4.47 -17.56 -11.94
C ALA A 81 5.98 -17.82 -12.11
N ARG A 82 6.81 -17.35 -11.17
CA ARG A 82 8.27 -17.39 -11.24
C ARG A 82 8.85 -18.79 -11.06
N THR A 83 8.36 -19.54 -10.09
CA THR A 83 9.02 -20.77 -9.61
C THR A 83 8.38 -22.06 -10.13
N ILE A 84 7.12 -22.01 -10.59
CA ILE A 84 6.38 -23.18 -11.04
C ILE A 84 6.05 -23.05 -12.53
N ALA A 85 5.28 -22.05 -12.90
CA ALA A 85 4.78 -21.90 -14.27
C ALA A 85 5.91 -21.64 -15.29
N MET A 86 6.90 -20.84 -14.90
CA MET A 86 8.04 -20.51 -15.75
C MET A 86 8.90 -21.73 -16.14
N PRO A 87 9.38 -22.56 -15.19
CA PRO A 87 10.04 -23.82 -15.52
C PRO A 87 9.20 -24.75 -16.39
N TRP A 88 7.91 -24.93 -16.08
CA TRP A 88 7.02 -25.76 -16.90
C TRP A 88 6.95 -25.28 -18.36
N LEU A 89 6.93 -23.97 -18.58
CA LEU A 89 6.93 -23.40 -19.93
C LEU A 89 8.24 -23.66 -20.70
N GLY A 90 9.37 -23.78 -19.99
CA GLY A 90 10.68 -24.07 -20.58
C GLY A 90 11.00 -25.56 -20.76
N ASP A 91 10.13 -26.44 -20.27
CA ASP A 91 10.34 -27.90 -20.35
C ASP A 91 10.34 -28.42 -21.79
N LEU A 92 10.95 -29.58 -21.98
CA LEU A 92 11.13 -30.21 -23.30
C LEU A 92 9.81 -30.41 -24.05
N ASN A 93 8.72 -30.67 -23.32
CA ASN A 93 7.38 -30.84 -23.90
C ASN A 93 6.86 -29.57 -24.60
N ASN A 94 7.28 -28.39 -24.13
CA ASN A 94 6.86 -27.10 -24.66
C ASN A 94 7.81 -26.55 -25.74
N LYS A 95 9.00 -27.13 -25.94
CA LYS A 95 9.93 -26.72 -26.99
C LYS A 95 9.38 -26.91 -28.41
N LEU A 96 8.40 -27.79 -28.61
CA LEU A 96 7.72 -27.90 -29.90
C LEU A 96 6.90 -26.64 -30.21
N LEU A 97 6.30 -26.01 -29.19
CA LEU A 97 5.52 -24.79 -29.33
C LEU A 97 6.41 -23.54 -29.30
N TRP A 98 7.42 -23.54 -28.43
CA TRP A 98 8.27 -22.39 -28.12
C TRP A 98 9.75 -22.78 -28.14
N PRO A 99 10.33 -23.04 -29.34
CA PRO A 99 11.68 -23.62 -29.45
C PRO A 99 12.78 -22.73 -28.88
N ASP A 100 12.62 -21.41 -29.00
CA ASP A 100 13.61 -20.41 -28.58
C ASP A 100 13.33 -19.81 -27.20
N PHE A 101 12.31 -20.30 -26.49
CA PHE A 101 11.95 -19.77 -25.18
C PHE A 101 12.93 -20.24 -24.11
N ASN A 102 13.49 -19.28 -23.37
CA ASN A 102 14.33 -19.54 -22.21
C ASN A 102 13.57 -19.18 -20.93
N ALA A 103 13.42 -20.15 -20.02
CA ALA A 103 12.67 -19.99 -18.79
C ALA A 103 13.47 -19.25 -17.70
N LEU A 104 13.85 -18.00 -17.98
CA LEU A 104 14.48 -17.10 -17.02
C LEU A 104 13.45 -16.11 -16.48
N TRP A 105 13.60 -15.71 -15.22
CA TRP A 105 12.87 -14.58 -14.66
C TRP A 105 13.84 -13.42 -14.49
N PRO A 106 13.47 -12.20 -14.90
CA PRO A 106 12.24 -11.77 -15.59
C PRO A 106 12.25 -12.08 -17.11
N ASN A 107 11.08 -12.21 -17.75
CA ASN A 107 10.99 -12.38 -19.22
C ASN A 107 9.67 -11.81 -19.82
N ALA A 108 9.66 -11.66 -21.14
CA ALA A 108 8.52 -11.15 -21.93
C ALA A 108 7.53 -12.24 -22.39
N GLY A 109 7.70 -13.48 -21.96
CA GLY A 109 6.93 -14.64 -22.41
C GLY A 109 7.36 -15.14 -23.80
N PRO A 110 6.88 -16.33 -24.20
CA PRO A 110 7.31 -16.97 -25.45
C PRO A 110 6.57 -16.47 -26.70
N ALA A 111 5.42 -15.81 -26.53
CA ALA A 111 4.49 -15.51 -27.62
C ALA A 111 4.92 -14.33 -28.53
N GLY A 112 5.99 -13.60 -28.18
CA GLY A 112 6.45 -12.43 -28.94
C GLY A 112 5.46 -11.25 -28.96
N THR A 113 4.43 -11.28 -28.11
CA THR A 113 3.39 -10.24 -28.04
C THR A 113 3.76 -9.07 -27.12
N VAL A 114 4.79 -9.25 -26.28
CA VAL A 114 5.24 -8.26 -25.31
C VAL A 114 6.51 -7.60 -25.85
N GLN A 115 6.53 -6.26 -25.85
CA GLN A 115 7.72 -5.52 -26.26
C GLN A 115 8.86 -5.73 -25.25
N PRO A 116 10.13 -5.75 -25.70
CA PRO A 116 11.27 -5.79 -24.81
C PRO A 116 11.21 -4.68 -23.76
N PHE A 117 11.59 -5.01 -22.53
CA PHE A 117 11.63 -4.11 -21.40
C PHE A 117 12.85 -4.41 -20.53
N THR A 118 13.26 -3.42 -19.75
CA THR A 118 14.29 -3.54 -18.73
C THR A 118 13.64 -3.56 -17.35
N THR A 119 14.21 -4.28 -16.41
CA THR A 119 13.64 -4.38 -15.06
C THR A 119 14.19 -3.32 -14.13
N MET A 120 13.34 -2.90 -13.19
CA MET A 120 13.75 -2.01 -12.11
C MET A 120 14.63 -2.78 -11.11
N GLY A 121 15.88 -2.35 -10.96
CA GLY A 121 16.79 -2.91 -9.96
C GLY A 121 16.58 -2.28 -8.58
N PRO A 122 17.23 -2.80 -7.52
CA PRO A 122 17.03 -2.34 -6.15
C PRO A 122 17.69 -0.98 -5.84
N TRP A 123 18.57 -0.50 -6.72
CA TRP A 123 19.34 0.74 -6.54
C TRP A 123 19.03 1.79 -7.62
N PRO A 124 19.04 3.09 -7.27
CA PRO A 124 19.14 3.64 -5.91
C PRO A 124 17.78 3.82 -5.22
N ILE A 125 16.71 4.01 -5.98
CA ILE A 125 15.42 4.50 -5.47
C ILE A 125 14.74 3.52 -4.52
N PRO A 126 14.60 2.21 -4.84
CA PRO A 126 13.98 1.27 -3.92
C PRO A 126 14.72 1.17 -2.58
N THR A 127 16.05 1.29 -2.60
CA THR A 127 16.86 1.33 -1.37
C THR A 127 16.61 2.60 -0.56
N ILE A 128 16.54 3.77 -1.20
CA ILE A 128 16.20 5.04 -0.53
C ILE A 128 14.80 4.95 0.08
N ASN A 129 13.82 4.43 -0.68
CA ASN A 129 12.46 4.21 -0.22
C ASN A 129 12.41 3.28 1.01
N THR A 130 13.22 2.23 1.01
CA THR A 130 13.38 1.34 2.18
C THR A 130 13.92 2.09 3.39
N ALA A 131 14.95 2.92 3.22
CA ALA A 131 15.49 3.73 4.30
C ALA A 131 14.46 4.75 4.84
N LEU A 132 13.67 5.37 3.95
CA LEU A 132 12.61 6.31 4.33
C LEU A 132 11.54 5.63 5.19
N LEU A 133 11.01 4.48 4.78
CA LEU A 133 9.98 3.77 5.54
C LEU A 133 10.49 3.26 6.88
N LEU A 134 11.68 2.63 6.93
CA LEU A 134 12.27 2.19 8.18
C LEU A 134 12.52 3.37 9.15
N THR A 135 13.01 4.50 8.64
CA THR A 135 13.19 5.70 9.44
C THR A 135 11.85 6.23 9.94
N SER A 136 10.80 6.18 9.12
CA SER A 136 9.45 6.61 9.50
C SER A 136 8.87 5.75 10.63
N GLY A 137 9.12 4.43 10.61
CA GLY A 137 8.75 3.53 11.71
C GLY A 137 9.45 3.87 13.02
N VAL A 138 10.72 4.28 12.96
CA VAL A 138 11.46 4.77 14.15
C VAL A 138 10.87 6.08 14.68
N THR A 139 10.60 7.06 13.81
CA THR A 139 10.02 8.34 14.24
C THR A 139 8.61 8.18 14.83
N LEU A 140 7.83 7.23 14.30
CA LEU A 140 6.51 6.90 14.81
C LEU A 140 6.58 6.18 16.16
N THR A 141 7.53 5.26 16.34
CA THR A 141 7.77 4.58 17.62
C THR A 141 8.20 5.60 18.68
N TRP A 142 9.05 6.55 18.33
CA TRP A 142 9.40 7.67 19.21
C TRP A 142 8.17 8.50 19.60
N ALA A 143 7.31 8.84 18.64
CA ALA A 143 6.06 9.54 18.92
C ALA A 143 5.14 8.75 19.87
N HIS A 144 5.09 7.43 19.74
CA HIS A 144 4.30 6.57 20.63
C HIS A 144 4.84 6.60 22.07
N HIS A 145 6.15 6.45 22.26
CA HIS A 145 6.75 6.56 23.59
C HIS A 145 6.51 7.93 24.22
N ALA A 146 6.68 9.00 23.44
CA ALA A 146 6.37 10.35 23.89
C ALA A 146 4.91 10.54 24.30
N LEU A 147 3.96 9.88 23.62
CA LEU A 147 2.54 9.95 23.93
C LEU A 147 2.22 9.31 25.28
N ARG A 148 2.82 8.14 25.54
CA ARG A 148 2.71 7.43 26.82
C ARG A 148 3.36 8.17 27.99
N GLU A 149 4.31 9.07 27.70
CA GLU A 149 4.92 9.96 28.70
C GLU A 149 4.22 11.33 28.79
N GLY A 150 3.14 11.56 28.05
CA GLY A 150 2.42 12.84 28.03
C GLY A 150 3.18 13.99 27.35
N LYS A 151 4.27 13.71 26.63
CA LYS A 151 5.15 14.69 25.97
C LYS A 151 4.59 15.12 24.61
N ARG A 152 3.46 15.82 24.62
CA ARG A 152 2.68 16.18 23.41
C ARG A 152 3.48 16.84 22.28
N ALA A 153 4.41 17.75 22.60
CA ALA A 153 5.24 18.40 21.59
C ALA A 153 6.11 17.40 20.81
N GLN A 154 6.67 16.40 21.50
CA GLN A 154 7.47 15.35 20.88
C GLN A 154 6.60 14.40 20.04
N VAL A 155 5.37 14.11 20.48
CA VAL A 155 4.41 13.34 19.67
C VAL A 155 4.15 14.04 18.34
N ILE A 156 3.85 15.34 18.38
CA ILE A 156 3.61 16.14 17.16
C ILE A 156 4.83 16.11 16.24
N GLN A 157 6.04 16.28 16.78
CA GLN A 157 7.28 16.24 16.00
C GLN A 157 7.51 14.89 15.33
N GLY A 158 7.47 13.78 16.09
CA GLY A 158 7.69 12.44 15.54
C GLY A 158 6.64 12.04 14.51
N MET A 159 5.36 12.38 14.74
CA MET A 159 4.30 12.15 13.78
C MET A 159 4.46 12.99 12.50
N LEU A 160 4.80 14.27 12.63
CA LEU A 160 5.03 15.13 11.46
C LEU A 160 6.18 14.61 10.59
N LEU A 161 7.28 14.20 11.22
CA LEU A 161 8.40 13.57 10.51
C LEU A 161 7.96 12.29 9.80
N THR A 162 7.20 11.43 10.47
CA THR A 162 6.66 10.19 9.88
C THR A 162 5.83 10.48 8.63
N VAL A 163 4.92 11.45 8.68
CA VAL A 163 4.08 11.85 7.55
C VAL A 163 4.92 12.42 6.40
N ILE A 164 5.93 13.25 6.68
CA ILE A 164 6.83 13.81 5.66
C ILE A 164 7.65 12.70 4.98
N LEU A 165 8.16 11.75 5.74
CA LEU A 165 8.92 10.60 5.21
C LEU A 165 8.03 9.73 4.31
N GLY A 166 6.81 9.44 4.75
CA GLY A 166 5.81 8.72 3.95
C GLY A 166 5.41 9.45 2.66
N ALA A 167 5.20 10.77 2.73
CA ALA A 167 4.92 11.57 1.54
C ALA A 167 6.11 11.58 0.56
N THR A 168 7.33 11.67 1.09
CA THR A 168 8.57 11.62 0.29
C THR A 168 8.70 10.27 -0.42
N PHE A 169 8.45 9.16 0.28
CA PHE A 169 8.38 7.83 -0.30
C PHE A 169 7.39 7.77 -1.47
N MET A 170 6.18 8.32 -1.30
CA MET A 170 5.15 8.32 -2.34
C MET A 170 5.58 9.12 -3.59
N CYS A 171 6.26 10.26 -3.41
CA CYS A 171 6.80 11.03 -4.52
C CYS A 171 7.88 10.25 -5.29
N LEU A 172 8.79 9.58 -4.58
CA LEU A 172 9.82 8.75 -5.20
C LEU A 172 9.22 7.52 -5.91
N GLN A 173 8.19 6.90 -5.33
CA GLN A 173 7.47 5.80 -5.98
C GLN A 173 6.76 6.25 -7.26
N ALA A 174 6.15 7.43 -7.26
CA ALA A 174 5.56 8.00 -8.46
C ALA A 174 6.62 8.27 -9.55
N TYR A 175 7.77 8.82 -9.16
CA TYR A 175 8.89 9.00 -10.07
C TYR A 175 9.38 7.66 -10.64
N GLU A 176 9.51 6.64 -9.80
CA GLU A 176 9.92 5.29 -10.21
C GLU A 176 8.98 4.71 -11.27
N TYR A 177 7.66 4.89 -11.12
CA TYR A 177 6.69 4.43 -12.10
C TYR A 177 6.79 5.18 -13.43
N ILE A 178 6.99 6.50 -13.38
CA ILE A 178 7.22 7.31 -14.58
C ILE A 178 8.48 6.80 -15.29
N HIS A 179 9.58 6.60 -14.55
CA HIS A 179 10.83 6.08 -15.11
C HIS A 179 10.64 4.68 -15.72
N ALA A 180 9.95 3.78 -15.02
CA ALA A 180 9.65 2.43 -15.51
C ALA A 180 8.87 2.45 -16.84
N TYR A 181 7.83 3.29 -16.93
CA TYR A 181 6.99 3.39 -18.12
C TYR A 181 7.70 4.02 -19.32
N HIS A 182 8.48 5.08 -19.09
CA HIS A 182 9.07 5.89 -20.15
C HIS A 182 10.45 5.40 -20.59
N GLU A 183 11.33 5.04 -19.65
CA GLU A 183 12.73 4.72 -19.94
C GLU A 183 12.96 3.21 -20.04
N LEU A 184 12.27 2.41 -19.21
CA LEU A 184 12.49 0.96 -19.17
C LEU A 184 11.50 0.15 -20.03
N ASN A 185 10.47 0.81 -20.58
CA ASN A 185 9.33 0.17 -21.24
C ASN A 185 8.65 -0.90 -20.36
N LEU A 186 8.82 -0.82 -19.04
CA LEU A 186 8.20 -1.69 -18.06
C LEU A 186 6.81 -1.14 -17.72
N LYS A 187 5.78 -1.82 -18.21
CA LYS A 187 4.38 -1.40 -18.13
C LYS A 187 3.54 -2.51 -17.51
N LEU A 188 2.31 -2.19 -17.10
CA LEU A 188 1.31 -3.20 -16.73
C LEU A 188 1.09 -4.25 -17.84
N THR A 189 1.32 -3.87 -19.11
CA THR A 189 1.21 -4.75 -20.28
C THR A 189 2.49 -5.52 -20.61
N SER A 190 3.56 -5.38 -19.81
CA SER A 190 4.83 -6.11 -19.97
C SER A 190 4.74 -7.55 -19.44
N GLY A 191 3.69 -8.26 -19.87
CA GLY A 191 3.41 -9.65 -19.50
C GLY A 191 3.17 -9.87 -18.00
N ILE A 192 3.44 -11.10 -17.56
CA ILE A 192 3.25 -11.50 -16.15
C ILE A 192 4.22 -10.77 -15.21
N TYR A 193 5.42 -10.43 -15.67
CA TYR A 193 6.39 -9.66 -14.88
C TYR A 193 5.85 -8.27 -14.56
N GLY A 194 5.50 -7.49 -15.60
CA GLY A 194 5.00 -6.13 -15.42
C GLY A 194 3.71 -6.09 -14.60
N SER A 195 2.75 -6.96 -14.90
CA SER A 195 1.50 -7.04 -14.13
C SER A 195 1.73 -7.40 -12.66
N THR A 196 2.54 -8.41 -12.34
CA THR A 196 2.83 -8.75 -10.93
C THR A 196 3.60 -7.65 -10.21
N PHE A 197 4.61 -7.03 -10.86
CA PHE A 197 5.36 -5.89 -10.32
C PHE A 197 4.41 -4.75 -9.91
N PHE A 198 3.65 -4.19 -10.86
CA PHE A 198 2.80 -3.02 -10.60
C PHE A 198 1.60 -3.33 -9.70
N MET A 199 1.07 -4.56 -9.71
CA MET A 199 -0.02 -4.92 -8.81
C MET A 199 0.47 -4.99 -7.36
N LEU A 200 1.61 -5.66 -7.11
CA LEU A 200 2.22 -5.77 -5.80
C LEU A 200 2.64 -4.40 -5.24
N THR A 201 3.44 -3.66 -6.00
CA THR A 201 3.94 -2.35 -5.56
C THR A 201 2.84 -1.28 -5.57
N GLY A 202 1.86 -1.38 -6.49
CA GLY A 202 0.76 -0.44 -6.61
C GLY A 202 -0.23 -0.55 -5.47
N PHE A 203 -0.65 -1.77 -5.10
CA PHE A 203 -1.49 -1.95 -3.91
C PHE A 203 -0.75 -1.54 -2.65
N HIS A 204 0.55 -1.82 -2.54
CA HIS A 204 1.34 -1.32 -1.42
C HIS A 204 1.37 0.21 -1.38
N GLY A 205 1.64 0.90 -2.50
CA GLY A 205 1.59 2.36 -2.56
C GLY A 205 0.21 2.94 -2.21
N PHE A 206 -0.88 2.25 -2.56
CA PHE A 206 -2.22 2.60 -2.09
C PHE A 206 -2.34 2.50 -0.56
N HIS A 207 -1.83 1.42 0.04
CA HIS A 207 -1.82 1.25 1.50
C HIS A 207 -0.95 2.30 2.20
N VAL A 208 0.24 2.62 1.68
CA VAL A 208 1.08 3.72 2.20
C VAL A 208 0.31 5.04 2.18
N THR A 209 -0.41 5.34 1.08
CA THR A 209 -1.23 6.55 0.96
C THR A 209 -2.34 6.59 2.01
N MET A 210 -3.07 5.48 2.18
CA MET A 210 -4.12 5.37 3.20
C MET A 210 -3.55 5.52 4.62
N GLY A 211 -2.42 4.87 4.91
CA GLY A 211 -1.73 4.99 6.18
C GLY A 211 -1.27 6.43 6.46
N ALA A 212 -0.77 7.14 5.45
CA ALA A 212 -0.33 8.52 5.59
C ALA A 212 -1.52 9.47 5.88
N ILE A 213 -2.67 9.24 5.23
CA ILE A 213 -3.92 9.96 5.52
C ILE A 213 -4.38 9.67 6.96
N MET A 214 -4.36 8.41 7.40
CA MET A 214 -4.72 8.03 8.77
C MET A 214 -3.80 8.73 9.79
N LEU A 215 -2.48 8.68 9.58
CA LEU A 215 -1.51 9.37 10.43
C LEU A 215 -1.69 10.88 10.43
N ALA A 216 -2.02 11.50 9.29
CA ALA A 216 -2.30 12.93 9.23
C ALA A 216 -3.57 13.31 10.02
N VAL A 217 -4.62 12.48 9.96
CA VAL A 217 -5.83 12.67 10.78
C VAL A 217 -5.53 12.52 12.27
N VAL A 218 -4.77 11.49 12.65
CA VAL A 218 -4.33 11.29 14.05
C VAL A 218 -3.45 12.44 14.53
N LEU A 219 -2.53 12.95 13.70
CA LEU A 219 -1.72 14.12 14.00
C LEU A 219 -2.61 15.34 14.26
N GLY A 220 -3.62 15.57 13.44
CA GLY A 220 -4.62 16.62 13.67
C GLY A 220 -5.34 16.47 15.02
N ARG A 221 -5.66 15.23 15.43
CA ARG A 221 -6.25 14.93 16.75
C ARG A 221 -5.27 15.15 17.91
N VAL A 222 -3.99 14.78 17.76
CA VAL A 222 -2.93 15.11 18.74
C VAL A 222 -2.80 16.63 18.91
N ILE A 223 -2.83 17.39 17.82
CA ILE A 223 -2.77 18.87 17.84
C ILE A 223 -4.02 19.49 18.48
N LYS A 224 -5.15 18.79 18.49
CA LYS A 224 -6.35 19.22 19.24
C LYS A 224 -6.38 18.74 20.69
N GLY A 225 -5.61 17.72 21.04
CA GLY A 225 -5.45 17.25 22.42
C GLY A 225 -6.41 16.13 22.80
N HIS A 226 -6.87 15.38 21.80
CA HIS A 226 -7.86 14.30 21.92
C HIS A 226 -7.33 13.01 22.57
N PHE A 227 -6.04 12.95 22.88
CA PHE A 227 -5.38 11.72 23.33
C PHE A 227 -4.74 11.92 24.69
N THR A 228 -4.90 10.92 25.56
CA THR A 228 -4.22 10.83 26.85
C THR A 228 -3.20 9.68 26.83
N PRO A 229 -2.23 9.64 27.77
CA PRO A 229 -1.29 8.54 27.89
C PRO A 229 -1.94 7.16 28.07
N GLU A 230 -3.20 7.11 28.52
CA GLU A 230 -3.97 5.88 28.76
C GLU A 230 -4.98 5.60 27.63
N HIS A 231 -5.52 6.64 26.98
CA HIS A 231 -6.56 6.51 25.96
C HIS A 231 -6.12 7.13 24.63
N HIS A 232 -5.58 6.28 23.76
CA HIS A 232 -5.05 6.68 22.46
C HIS A 232 -5.12 5.56 21.39
N PHE A 233 -6.16 4.72 21.44
CA PHE A 233 -6.33 3.61 20.49
C PHE A 233 -6.21 4.03 19.02
N ALA A 234 -6.80 5.16 18.62
CA ALA A 234 -6.71 5.59 17.21
C ALA A 234 -5.27 5.87 16.76
N PHE A 235 -4.40 6.31 17.67
CA PHE A 235 -2.96 6.42 17.42
C PHE A 235 -2.35 5.03 17.26
N GLU A 236 -2.61 4.10 18.19
CA GLU A 236 -2.05 2.74 18.15
C GLU A 236 -2.51 1.97 16.91
N GLY A 237 -3.79 2.04 16.55
CA GLY A 237 -4.33 1.42 15.34
C GLY A 237 -3.67 1.96 14.08
N ALA A 238 -3.53 3.28 13.95
CA ALA A 238 -2.79 3.87 12.83
C ALA A 238 -1.31 3.45 12.81
N ALA A 239 -0.69 3.30 13.99
CA ALA A 239 0.69 2.84 14.09
C ALA A 239 0.86 1.36 13.73
N TRP A 240 -0.06 0.49 14.13
CA TRP A 240 -0.09 -0.90 13.72
C TRP A 240 -0.22 -1.03 12.21
N TYR A 241 -1.09 -0.23 11.60
CA TYR A 241 -1.24 -0.18 10.15
C TYR A 241 0.04 0.30 9.45
N TRP A 242 0.68 1.35 9.97
CA TRP A 242 1.92 1.86 9.39
C TRP A 242 3.06 0.84 9.43
N HIS A 243 3.25 0.15 10.56
CA HIS A 243 4.24 -0.93 10.65
C HIS A 243 3.89 -2.14 9.77
N PHE A 244 2.60 -2.46 9.59
CA PHE A 244 2.18 -3.46 8.62
C PHE A 244 2.64 -3.08 7.20
N VAL A 245 2.45 -1.82 6.82
CA VAL A 245 2.92 -1.29 5.53
C VAL A 245 4.44 -1.43 5.42
N ASP A 246 5.21 -1.05 6.44
CA ASP A 246 6.67 -1.21 6.45
C ASP A 246 7.10 -2.67 6.19
N VAL A 247 6.45 -3.63 6.86
CA VAL A 247 6.77 -5.06 6.73
C VAL A 247 6.46 -5.58 5.33
N VAL A 248 5.33 -5.18 4.75
CA VAL A 248 4.99 -5.54 3.36
C VAL A 248 6.02 -4.97 2.39
N TRP A 249 6.45 -3.72 2.60
CA TRP A 249 7.51 -3.12 1.76
C TRP A 249 8.80 -3.91 1.80
N LEU A 250 9.26 -4.37 2.97
CA LEU A 250 10.47 -5.19 3.07
C LEU A 250 10.33 -6.50 2.27
N GLY A 251 9.16 -7.14 2.32
CA GLY A 251 8.86 -8.30 1.48
C GLY A 251 8.93 -7.98 -0.01
N LEU A 252 8.39 -6.84 -0.43
CA LEU A 252 8.46 -6.36 -1.82
C LEU A 252 9.90 -6.06 -2.23
N TYR A 253 10.63 -5.31 -1.42
CA TYR A 253 12.01 -4.94 -1.67
C TYR A 253 12.88 -6.17 -1.93
N VAL A 254 12.77 -7.20 -1.10
CA VAL A 254 13.53 -8.44 -1.29
C VAL A 254 13.01 -9.24 -2.49
N VAL A 255 11.71 -9.57 -2.54
CA VAL A 255 11.19 -10.56 -3.50
C VAL A 255 11.02 -9.99 -4.92
N VAL A 256 10.73 -8.69 -5.04
CA VAL A 256 10.43 -8.05 -6.33
C VAL A 256 11.67 -7.35 -6.91
N TYR A 257 12.46 -6.65 -6.07
CA TYR A 257 13.60 -5.86 -6.57
C TYR A 257 14.94 -6.60 -6.52
N TRP A 258 15.14 -7.52 -5.58
CA TRP A 258 16.41 -8.27 -5.47
C TRP A 258 16.39 -9.66 -6.11
N LEU A 259 15.29 -10.39 -5.97
CA LEU A 259 15.12 -11.76 -6.48
C LEU A 259 14.36 -11.77 -7.81
#